data_AF-A0A0J7B2J0-F1
#
_entry.id   AF-A0A0J7B2J0-F1
#
_cell.length_a   1.000
_cell.length_b   1.000
_cell.length_c   1.000
_cell.angle_alpha   90.00
_cell.angle_beta   90.00
_cell.angle_gamma   90.00
#
_symmetry.space_group_name_H-M   'P 1'
#
loop_
_entity.id
_entity.type
_entity.pdbx_description
1 polymer ?
#
loop_
_entity_poly.entity_id
_entity_poly.type
_entity_poly.pdbx_seq_one_letter_code
_entity_poly.pdbx_strand_id
1 'polypeptide(L)'
;MYAFLVLVLVTTAFGHMEMTMPYALRSKFDPANKNGLIDYSNTSPLLASGENFPCKGYHLNGPWRSVATYSAGQSYTLELTGTATHGGGSCQISLSVDNGKSFKVIKSMMGGCPLTKRYDFRIPSSTPSGKALISWSWFNLIGNREMYMNCAQVEISNGSTNTLLFDTLPDMYVANVNRGCSTVEGRETVFNNPGVDVVYGGKVTPGSPPFPNC
;
A
#
# COMPACT_ATOMS: atom_id res chain seq x y z
N MET A 1 -1.44 13.64 54.13
CA MET A 1 -1.98 12.75 53.09
C MET A 1 -1.62 13.37 51.74
N TYR A 2 -0.48 12.97 51.16
CA TYR A 2 0.04 13.56 49.91
C TYR A 2 -0.45 12.72 48.73
N ALA A 3 -1.28 13.31 47.88
CA ALA A 3 -1.71 12.70 46.63
C ALA A 3 -0.62 12.94 45.57
N PHE A 4 0.02 11.86 45.13
CA PHE A 4 0.93 11.90 43.97
C PHE A 4 0.08 11.90 42.70
N LEU A 5 0.14 13.01 41.96
CA LEU A 5 -0.42 13.12 40.61
C LEU A 5 0.56 12.44 39.65
N VAL A 6 0.22 11.25 39.15
CA VAL A 6 0.99 10.56 38.10
C VAL A 6 0.57 11.14 36.75
N LEU A 7 1.45 11.96 36.15
CA LEU A 7 1.29 12.44 34.79
C LEU A 7 1.65 11.29 33.83
N VAL A 8 0.65 10.64 33.23
CA VAL A 8 0.88 9.66 32.16
C VAL A 8 1.15 10.42 30.86
N LEU A 9 2.42 10.55 30.50
CA LEU A 9 2.83 10.94 29.15
C LEU A 9 2.46 9.81 28.18
N VAL A 10 1.36 9.97 27.47
CA VAL A 10 1.03 9.13 26.31
C VAL A 10 2.01 9.49 25.21
N THR A 11 3.08 8.71 25.07
CA THR A 11 3.96 8.78 23.91
C THR A 11 3.20 8.19 22.73
N THR A 12 2.61 9.04 21.88
CA THR A 12 2.16 8.60 20.57
C THR A 12 3.40 8.26 19.76
N ALA A 13 3.74 6.98 19.70
CA ALA A 13 4.75 6.50 18.77
C ALA A 13 4.21 6.73 17.36
N PHE A 14 4.57 7.86 16.74
CA PHE A 14 4.43 8.10 15.30
C PHE A 14 5.43 7.21 14.57
N GLY A 15 5.17 5.91 14.58
CA GLY A 15 5.99 4.93 13.94
C GLY A 15 5.12 4.01 13.14
N HIS A 16 5.19 4.12 11.83
CA HIS A 16 4.49 3.27 10.87
C HIS A 16 5.36 3.19 9.61
N MET A 17 4.87 2.51 8.57
CA MET A 17 5.67 2.19 7.40
C MET A 17 5.29 3.06 6.19
N GLU A 18 6.26 3.44 5.36
CA GLU A 18 6.04 4.09 4.07
C GLU A 18 6.94 3.52 2.96
N MET A 19 6.53 3.71 1.70
CA MET A 19 7.36 3.41 0.52
C MET A 19 8.50 4.42 0.34
N THR A 20 9.72 3.91 0.20
CA THR A 20 10.91 4.68 -0.24
C THR A 20 11.35 4.36 -1.66
N MET A 21 10.92 3.23 -2.22
CA MET A 21 11.19 2.88 -3.61
C MET A 21 9.99 2.16 -4.22
N PRO A 22 9.40 2.67 -5.32
CA PRO A 22 9.55 4.06 -5.78
C PRO A 22 9.13 5.06 -4.69
N TYR A 23 9.60 6.31 -4.78
CA TYR A 23 9.22 7.32 -3.78
C TYR A 23 7.71 7.55 -3.75
N ALA A 24 7.11 7.43 -2.57
CA ALA A 24 5.72 7.79 -2.41
C ALA A 24 5.47 9.28 -2.68
N LEU A 25 4.28 9.60 -3.18
CA LEU A 25 3.78 10.97 -3.29
C LEU A 25 3.95 11.70 -1.96
N ARG A 26 4.53 12.90 -2.01
CA ARG A 26 4.82 13.76 -0.85
C ARG A 26 5.78 13.16 0.18
N SER A 27 6.47 12.06 -0.12
CA SER A 27 7.48 11.51 0.79
C SER A 27 8.63 12.49 1.01
N LYS A 28 9.12 12.55 2.26
CA LYS A 28 10.34 13.28 2.64
C LYS A 28 11.61 12.70 2.02
N PHE A 29 11.55 11.47 1.51
CA PHE A 29 12.68 10.79 0.90
C PHE A 29 12.87 11.14 -0.57
N ASP A 30 11.86 11.75 -1.22
CA ASP A 30 12.00 12.25 -2.58
C ASP A 30 12.73 13.61 -2.58
N PRO A 31 13.97 13.70 -3.11
CA PRO A 31 14.74 14.94 -3.09
C PRO A 31 14.11 16.07 -3.93
N ALA A 32 13.16 15.76 -4.82
CA ALA A 32 12.42 16.75 -5.58
C ALA A 32 11.32 17.44 -4.75
N ASN A 33 10.85 16.81 -3.66
CA ASN A 33 9.83 17.43 -2.79
C ASN A 33 10.48 18.54 -1.94
N LYS A 34 9.89 19.73 -1.96
CA LYS A 34 10.31 20.88 -1.12
C LYS A 34 9.49 20.91 0.16
N ASN A 35 9.98 21.62 1.20
CA ASN A 35 9.39 21.63 2.55
C ASN A 35 7.88 21.88 2.60
N GLY A 36 7.30 22.66 1.69
CA GLY A 36 5.85 22.90 1.64
C GLY A 36 5.00 21.77 1.03
N LEU A 37 5.63 20.79 0.38
CA LEU A 37 4.96 19.64 -0.26
C LEU A 37 5.10 18.35 0.55
N ILE A 38 6.14 18.24 1.38
CA ILE A 38 6.44 17.04 2.17
C ILE A 38 5.33 16.79 3.18
N ASP A 39 4.80 15.57 3.19
CA ASP A 39 3.99 15.05 4.28
C ASP A 39 4.88 14.27 5.26
N TYR A 40 5.14 14.85 6.44
CA TYR A 40 5.90 14.18 7.49
C TYR A 40 5.12 13.05 8.18
N SER A 41 3.82 12.94 7.91
CA SER A 41 2.94 11.88 8.38
C SER A 41 2.65 10.83 7.30
N ASN A 42 3.48 10.73 6.25
CA ASN A 42 3.22 9.82 5.13
C ASN A 42 3.21 8.33 5.52
N THR A 43 3.81 7.99 6.66
CA THR A 43 3.74 6.67 7.28
C THR A 43 2.38 6.36 7.92
N SER A 44 1.57 7.37 8.23
CA SER A 44 0.27 7.20 8.89
C SER A 44 -0.72 6.44 8.00
N PRO A 45 -1.70 5.73 8.58
CA PRO A 45 -2.74 5.08 7.81
C PRO A 45 -3.62 6.10 7.08
N LEU A 46 -4.47 5.61 6.18
CA LEU A 46 -5.59 6.39 5.68
C LEU A 46 -6.56 6.73 6.83
N LEU A 47 -7.35 7.78 6.64
CA LEU A 47 -8.39 8.14 7.60
C LEU A 47 -9.44 7.04 7.63
N ALA A 48 -9.88 6.65 8.84
CA ALA A 48 -10.92 5.65 9.00
C ALA A 48 -12.25 6.05 8.31
N SER A 49 -12.50 7.36 8.13
CA SER A 49 -13.63 7.91 7.37
C SER A 49 -13.56 7.61 5.87
N GLY A 50 -12.37 7.30 5.34
CA GLY A 50 -12.11 7.09 3.92
C GLY A 50 -11.96 8.37 3.09
N GLU A 51 -12.01 9.56 3.71
CA GLU A 51 -11.97 10.86 3.01
C GLU A 51 -10.69 11.10 2.19
N ASN A 52 -9.58 10.46 2.59
CA ASN A 52 -8.31 10.56 1.87
C ASN A 52 -7.99 9.28 1.06
N PHE A 53 -8.94 8.35 0.90
CA PHE A 53 -8.77 7.21 0.01
C PHE A 53 -9.13 7.60 -1.45
N PRO A 54 -8.34 7.22 -2.47
CA PRO A 54 -7.06 6.50 -2.39
C PRO A 54 -5.83 7.44 -2.31
N CYS A 55 -4.65 6.88 -2.03
CA CYS A 55 -3.36 7.58 -2.09
C CYS A 55 -3.27 8.87 -1.26
N LYS A 56 -3.98 8.96 -0.12
CA LYS A 56 -4.10 10.17 0.71
C LYS A 56 -4.64 11.39 -0.07
N GLY A 57 -5.27 11.19 -1.23
CA GLY A 57 -5.72 12.24 -2.16
C GLY A 57 -4.58 12.95 -2.91
N TYR A 58 -3.32 12.57 -2.73
CA TYR A 58 -2.18 13.32 -3.27
C TYR A 58 -2.05 13.23 -4.79
N HIS A 59 -2.54 12.14 -5.38
CA HIS A 59 -2.55 11.93 -6.84
C HIS A 59 -3.45 12.92 -7.60
N LEU A 60 -4.40 13.59 -6.92
CA LEU A 60 -5.28 14.61 -7.49
C LEU A 60 -4.72 16.03 -7.33
N ASN A 61 -3.71 16.19 -6.46
CA ASN A 61 -3.30 17.48 -5.92
C ASN A 61 -1.81 17.72 -6.16
N GLY A 62 -1.49 18.17 -7.38
CA GLY A 62 -0.14 18.57 -7.78
C GLY A 62 0.15 18.27 -9.26
N PRO A 63 1.28 18.76 -9.79
CA PRO A 63 1.73 18.37 -11.12
C PRO A 63 2.03 16.87 -11.14
N TRP A 64 1.67 16.22 -12.24
CA TRP A 64 2.10 14.85 -12.46
C TRP A 64 3.61 14.82 -12.74
N ARG A 65 4.34 13.99 -11.99
CA ARG A 65 5.77 13.75 -12.17
C ARG A 65 6.09 12.29 -11.84
N SER A 66 6.65 11.59 -12.82
CA SER A 66 7.16 10.24 -12.59
C SER A 66 8.36 10.23 -11.65
N VAL A 67 8.35 9.32 -10.68
CA VAL A 67 9.50 9.00 -9.81
C VAL A 67 10.25 7.74 -10.26
N ALA A 68 9.69 6.97 -11.20
CA ALA A 68 10.29 5.77 -11.74
C ALA A 68 9.69 5.43 -13.12
N THR A 69 10.49 4.85 -14.00
CA THR A 69 10.02 4.28 -15.27
C THR A 69 10.14 2.76 -15.20
N TYR A 70 9.08 2.05 -15.54
CA TYR A 70 9.04 0.60 -15.58
C TYR A 70 8.64 0.12 -16.97
N SER A 71 9.20 -0.99 -17.42
CA SER A 71 8.79 -1.65 -18.66
C SER A 71 7.80 -2.77 -18.37
N ALA A 72 6.76 -2.87 -19.19
CA ALA A 72 5.82 -3.98 -19.10
C ALA A 72 6.54 -5.33 -19.28
N GLY A 73 6.15 -6.32 -18.47
CA GLY A 73 6.79 -7.63 -18.47
C GLY A 73 8.17 -7.67 -17.80
N GLN A 74 8.60 -6.64 -17.08
CA GLN A 74 9.84 -6.64 -16.31
C GLN A 74 9.56 -6.65 -14.80
N SER A 75 10.55 -7.09 -14.03
CA SER A 75 10.50 -7.17 -12.58
C SER A 75 11.31 -6.05 -11.92
N TYR A 76 10.82 -5.56 -10.79
CA TYR A 76 11.38 -4.45 -10.02
C TYR A 76 11.22 -4.72 -8.53
N THR A 77 11.87 -3.93 -7.69
CA THR A 77 11.78 -4.04 -6.24
C THR A 77 11.07 -2.82 -5.66
N LEU A 78 10.17 -3.08 -4.71
CA LEU A 78 9.57 -2.10 -3.83
C LEU A 78 10.30 -2.13 -2.49
N GLU A 79 10.65 -0.96 -1.95
CA GLU A 79 11.29 -0.81 -0.65
C GLU A 79 10.46 0.02 0.32
N LEU A 80 10.44 -0.42 1.58
CA LEU A 80 9.71 0.18 2.68
C LEU A 80 10.67 0.66 3.78
N THR A 81 10.29 1.74 4.44
CA THR A 81 10.93 2.23 5.67
C THR A 81 9.90 2.54 6.74
N GLY A 82 10.34 2.68 7.97
CA GLY A 82 9.45 2.93 9.11
C GLY A 82 9.93 2.28 10.39
N THR A 83 9.18 2.48 11.46
CA THR A 83 9.59 2.09 12.82
C THR A 83 8.61 1.17 13.55
N ALA A 84 7.37 1.00 13.07
CA ALA A 84 6.47 -0.03 13.59
C ALA A 84 5.82 -0.83 12.46
N THR A 85 5.99 -2.14 12.53
CA THR A 85 5.44 -3.11 11.57
C THR A 85 4.17 -3.79 12.08
N HIS A 86 3.68 -3.45 13.29
CA HIS A 86 2.47 -4.01 13.89
C HIS A 86 2.37 -5.55 13.85
N GLY A 87 3.50 -6.23 14.06
CA GLY A 87 3.57 -7.69 14.00
C GLY A 87 3.38 -8.29 12.62
N GLY A 88 3.36 -7.46 11.56
CA GLY A 88 3.06 -7.86 10.19
C GLY A 88 1.61 -7.55 9.82
N GLY A 89 0.96 -8.50 9.15
CA GLY A 89 -0.26 -8.24 8.40
C GLY A 89 -0.12 -8.70 6.96
N SER A 90 -1.00 -8.17 6.11
CA SER A 90 -1.03 -8.52 4.69
C SER A 90 -1.07 -7.28 3.82
N CYS A 91 -0.42 -7.37 2.66
CA CYS A 91 -0.22 -6.25 1.75
C CYS A 91 -0.59 -6.61 0.31
N GLN A 92 -0.89 -5.60 -0.49
CA GLN A 92 -0.92 -5.71 -1.95
C GLN A 92 -0.08 -4.63 -2.59
N ILE A 93 0.57 -4.99 -3.70
CA ILE A 93 1.09 -4.04 -4.68
C ILE A 93 0.12 -4.03 -5.84
N SER A 94 -0.36 -2.85 -6.21
CA SER A 94 -1.38 -2.69 -7.25
C SER A 94 -1.01 -1.57 -8.23
N LEU A 95 -1.53 -1.65 -9.44
CA LEU A 95 -1.29 -0.69 -10.51
C LEU A 95 -2.60 -0.01 -10.95
N SER A 96 -2.58 1.31 -11.08
CA SER A 96 -3.66 2.09 -11.67
C SER A 96 -3.16 2.78 -12.94
N VAL A 97 -3.89 2.61 -14.04
CA VAL A 97 -3.64 3.30 -15.32
C VAL A 97 -4.73 4.34 -15.63
N ASP A 98 -5.63 4.61 -14.67
CA ASP A 98 -6.79 5.49 -14.79
C ASP A 98 -6.77 6.62 -13.74
N ASN A 99 -5.56 6.98 -13.28
CA ASN A 99 -5.29 8.02 -12.28
C ASN A 99 -6.03 7.79 -10.95
N GLY A 100 -6.03 6.55 -10.46
CA GLY A 100 -6.51 6.18 -9.14
C GLY A 100 -8.00 5.85 -9.06
N LYS A 101 -8.72 5.74 -10.19
CA LYS A 101 -10.12 5.31 -10.16
C LYS A 101 -10.24 3.82 -9.85
N SER A 102 -9.32 3.01 -10.37
CA SER A 102 -9.20 1.59 -10.07
C SER A 102 -7.74 1.20 -9.84
N PHE A 103 -7.51 0.15 -9.05
CA PHE A 103 -6.19 -0.40 -8.78
C PHE A 103 -6.24 -1.91 -9.00
N LYS A 104 -5.42 -2.41 -9.93
CA LYS A 104 -5.32 -3.82 -10.29
C LYS A 104 -4.19 -4.50 -9.53
N VAL A 105 -4.48 -5.59 -8.83
CA VAL A 105 -3.50 -6.32 -8.03
C VAL A 105 -2.47 -6.97 -8.93
N ILE A 106 -1.20 -6.66 -8.68
CA ILE A 106 -0.06 -7.29 -9.38
C ILE A 106 0.79 -8.16 -8.46
N LYS A 107 0.67 -7.98 -7.14
CA LYS A 107 1.27 -8.85 -6.12
C LYS A 107 0.47 -8.83 -4.83
N SER A 108 0.30 -9.99 -4.20
CA SER A 108 -0.20 -10.10 -2.83
C SER A 108 0.85 -10.72 -1.90
N MET A 109 1.02 -10.11 -0.73
CA MET A 109 1.84 -10.65 0.36
C MET A 109 0.89 -10.95 1.53
N MET A 110 0.46 -12.20 1.64
CA MET A 110 -0.51 -12.62 2.66
C MET A 110 0.22 -13.17 3.88
N GLY A 111 0.16 -12.41 4.96
CA GLY A 111 0.83 -12.68 6.23
C GLY A 111 2.29 -12.21 6.27
N GLY A 112 2.70 -11.71 7.43
CA GLY A 112 4.08 -11.28 7.69
C GLY A 112 4.55 -10.02 6.93
N CYS A 113 3.71 -9.36 6.15
CA CYS A 113 4.04 -8.06 5.56
C CYS A 113 3.71 -6.91 6.53
N PRO A 114 4.57 -5.90 6.74
CA PRO A 114 5.86 -5.63 6.10
C PRO A 114 7.08 -5.98 6.98
N LEU A 115 7.16 -7.20 7.53
CA LEU A 115 8.30 -7.59 8.39
C LEU A 115 9.63 -7.59 7.61
N THR A 116 9.61 -8.02 6.34
CA THR A 116 10.68 -7.67 5.39
C THR A 116 10.38 -6.32 4.74
N LYS A 117 11.44 -5.58 4.43
CA LYS A 117 11.39 -4.22 3.88
C LYS A 117 11.50 -4.17 2.37
N ARG A 118 11.72 -5.31 1.71
CA ARG A 118 11.93 -5.40 0.25
C ARG A 118 11.00 -6.45 -0.35
N TYR A 119 10.31 -6.10 -1.43
CA TYR A 119 9.43 -7.00 -2.16
C TYR A 119 9.62 -6.84 -3.66
N ASP A 120 9.91 -7.92 -4.36
CA ASP A 120 9.97 -7.90 -5.81
C ASP A 120 8.56 -8.03 -6.40
N PHE A 121 8.27 -7.24 -7.42
CA PHE A 121 7.02 -7.26 -8.16
C PHE A 121 7.30 -7.23 -9.66
N ARG A 122 6.32 -7.65 -10.46
CA ARG A 122 6.41 -7.65 -11.93
C ARG A 122 5.33 -6.74 -12.49
N ILE A 123 5.69 -5.86 -13.42
CA ILE A 123 4.68 -5.18 -14.24
C ILE A 123 4.12 -6.21 -15.23
N PRO A 124 2.80 -6.47 -15.26
CA PRO A 124 2.21 -7.39 -16.23
C PRO A 124 2.60 -7.00 -17.66
N SER A 125 2.87 -7.99 -18.51
CA SER A 125 3.18 -7.72 -19.92
C SER A 125 1.99 -7.12 -20.69
N SER A 126 0.77 -7.31 -20.18
CA SER A 126 -0.47 -6.75 -20.72
C SER A 126 -0.73 -5.31 -20.29
N THR A 127 0.09 -4.72 -19.43
CA THR A 127 -0.09 -3.33 -18.99
C THR A 127 0.16 -2.36 -20.15
N PRO A 128 -0.73 -1.37 -20.40
CA PRO A 128 -0.52 -0.36 -21.42
C PRO A 128 0.62 0.60 -21.07
N SER A 129 1.23 1.20 -22.09
CA SER A 129 2.21 2.28 -21.88
C SER A 129 1.52 3.55 -21.36
N GLY A 130 2.27 4.37 -20.62
CA GLY A 130 1.83 5.69 -20.20
C GLY A 130 1.91 5.91 -18.70
N LYS A 131 1.22 6.97 -18.25
CA LYS A 131 1.14 7.36 -16.84
C LYS A 131 0.42 6.31 -16.02
N ALA A 132 1.02 5.94 -14.89
CA ALA A 132 0.41 5.03 -13.93
C ALA A 132 0.67 5.45 -12.48
N LEU A 133 -0.05 4.83 -11.56
CA LEU A 133 0.23 4.83 -10.14
C LEU A 133 0.57 3.39 -9.71
N ILE A 134 1.71 3.20 -9.06
CA ILE A 134 1.90 2.01 -8.21
C ILE A 134 1.43 2.36 -6.81
N SER A 135 0.65 1.47 -6.20
CA SER A 135 0.30 1.53 -4.79
C SER A 135 0.89 0.36 -4.01
N TRP A 136 1.27 0.64 -2.78
CA TRP A 136 1.43 -0.36 -1.72
C TRP A 136 0.31 -0.13 -0.71
N SER A 137 -0.46 -1.16 -0.44
CA SER A 137 -1.47 -1.18 0.61
C SER A 137 -1.11 -2.20 1.68
N TRP A 138 -1.45 -1.92 2.93
CA TRP A 138 -1.18 -2.80 4.06
C TRP A 138 -2.29 -2.76 5.10
N PHE A 139 -2.66 -3.94 5.58
CA PHE A 139 -3.61 -4.18 6.67
C PHE A 139 -2.85 -4.79 7.84
N ASN A 140 -2.65 -4.00 8.89
CA ASN A 140 -1.84 -4.35 10.05
C ASN A 140 -2.48 -5.44 10.92
N LEU A 141 -1.64 -6.35 11.41
CA LEU A 141 -2.08 -7.47 12.25
C LEU A 141 -2.51 -6.97 13.64
N ILE A 142 -1.68 -6.15 14.29
CA ILE A 142 -1.87 -5.68 15.69
C ILE A 142 -2.21 -4.19 15.71
N GLY A 143 -3.04 -3.75 16.66
CA GLY A 143 -3.39 -2.35 16.89
C GLY A 143 -4.76 -1.96 16.33
N ASN A 144 -4.91 -0.71 15.91
CA ASN A 144 -6.16 -0.25 15.29
C ASN A 144 -6.43 -0.98 13.97
N ARG A 145 -7.69 -1.05 13.55
CA ARG A 145 -8.05 -1.62 12.25
C ARG A 145 -7.83 -0.54 11.19
N GLU A 146 -6.69 -0.61 10.52
CA GLU A 146 -6.24 0.46 9.62
C GLU A 146 -5.94 -0.07 8.22
N MET A 147 -5.97 0.84 7.26
CA MET A 147 -5.46 0.61 5.91
C MET A 147 -4.36 1.64 5.63
N TYR A 148 -3.14 1.16 5.47
CA TYR A 148 -2.03 1.95 4.99
C TYR A 148 -2.07 1.95 3.47
N MET A 149 -1.79 3.11 2.87
CA MET A 149 -1.64 3.21 1.43
C MET A 149 -0.67 4.34 1.09
N ASN A 150 0.39 3.98 0.38
CA ASN A 150 1.20 4.95 -0.37
C ASN A 150 1.05 4.68 -1.86
N CYS A 151 1.18 5.74 -2.65
CA CYS A 151 1.19 5.65 -4.10
C CYS A 151 2.38 6.43 -4.66
N ALA A 152 2.89 5.99 -5.80
CA ALA A 152 3.94 6.64 -6.56
C ALA A 152 3.47 6.85 -8.00
N GLN A 153 3.69 8.04 -8.54
CA GLN A 153 3.50 8.30 -9.98
C GLN A 153 4.67 7.70 -10.75
N VAL A 154 4.36 6.85 -11.71
CA VAL A 154 5.36 6.14 -12.52
C VAL A 154 4.98 6.19 -13.98
N GLU A 155 5.94 5.97 -14.86
CA GLU A 155 5.70 5.81 -16.30
C GLU A 155 5.89 4.35 -16.69
N ILE A 156 4.94 3.80 -17.46
CA ILE A 156 5.06 2.47 -18.06
C ILE A 156 5.55 2.61 -19.51
N SER A 157 6.67 1.98 -19.83
CA SER A 157 7.23 1.87 -21.17
C SER A 157 7.02 0.46 -21.73
N ASN A 158 7.15 0.32 -23.06
CA ASN A 158 7.04 -0.97 -23.76
C ASN A 158 5.75 -1.74 -23.44
N GLY A 159 4.66 -1.03 -23.18
CA GLY A 159 3.37 -1.60 -22.82
C GLY A 159 2.61 -2.23 -23.98
N SER A 160 1.63 -3.06 -23.63
CA SER A 160 0.78 -3.78 -24.58
C SER A 160 -0.28 -2.89 -25.19
N THR A 161 -0.57 -3.10 -26.47
CA THR A 161 -1.77 -2.56 -27.14
C THR A 161 -3.03 -3.39 -26.84
N ASN A 162 -2.87 -4.63 -26.37
CA ASN A 162 -3.94 -5.50 -25.90
C ASN A 162 -3.96 -5.52 -24.36
N THR A 163 -4.89 -4.77 -23.77
CA THR A 163 -5.01 -4.61 -22.31
C THR A 163 -5.99 -5.58 -21.65
N LEU A 164 -6.65 -6.46 -22.41
CA LEU A 164 -7.73 -7.32 -21.90
C LEU A 164 -7.30 -8.12 -20.65
N LEU A 165 -6.10 -8.70 -20.67
CA LEU A 165 -5.59 -9.45 -19.53
C LEU A 165 -5.29 -8.55 -18.32
N PHE A 166 -4.84 -7.31 -18.54
CA PHE A 166 -4.65 -6.35 -17.46
C PHE A 166 -6.00 -5.97 -16.82
N ASP A 167 -7.03 -5.76 -17.65
CA ASP A 167 -8.36 -5.36 -17.18
C ASP A 167 -9.04 -6.47 -16.35
N THR A 168 -8.70 -7.74 -16.61
CA THR A 168 -9.18 -8.90 -15.84
C THR A 168 -8.46 -9.14 -14.51
N LEU A 169 -7.39 -8.39 -14.21
CA LEU A 169 -6.74 -8.50 -12.91
C LEU A 169 -7.72 -8.13 -11.78
N PRO A 170 -7.60 -8.78 -10.61
CA PRO A 170 -8.43 -8.43 -9.46
C PRO A 170 -8.28 -6.97 -9.06
N ASP A 171 -9.37 -6.37 -8.60
CA ASP A 171 -9.30 -5.08 -7.94
C ASP A 171 -8.62 -5.21 -6.57
N MET A 172 -7.89 -4.17 -6.18
CA MET A 172 -7.22 -4.07 -4.89
C MET A 172 -8.24 -4.21 -3.76
N TYR A 173 -7.89 -4.99 -2.76
CA TYR A 173 -8.70 -5.16 -1.56
C TYR A 173 -8.75 -3.85 -0.75
N VAL A 174 -9.94 -3.52 -0.23
CA VAL A 174 -10.20 -2.28 0.52
C VAL A 174 -10.98 -2.61 1.79
N ALA A 175 -10.44 -2.21 2.93
CA ALA A 175 -11.08 -2.33 4.24
C ALA A 175 -10.65 -1.17 5.14
N ASN A 176 -11.29 -1.02 6.30
CA ASN A 176 -10.92 -0.05 7.35
C ASN A 176 -10.98 1.43 6.96
N VAL A 177 -11.68 1.76 5.86
CA VAL A 177 -11.85 3.13 5.33
C VAL A 177 -13.32 3.48 5.11
N ASN A 178 -14.20 3.00 6.00
CA ASN A 178 -15.65 3.24 5.96
C ASN A 178 -16.33 2.85 4.63
N ARG A 179 -15.92 1.72 4.05
CA ARG A 179 -16.47 1.16 2.80
C ARG A 179 -17.10 -0.23 2.98
N GLY A 180 -17.64 -0.50 4.15
CA GLY A 180 -18.39 -1.73 4.43
C GLY A 180 -17.54 -2.97 4.76
N CYS A 181 -16.21 -2.86 4.80
CA CYS A 181 -15.33 -3.93 5.27
C CYS A 181 -14.38 -3.46 6.37
N SER A 182 -14.19 -4.32 7.37
CA SER A 182 -13.23 -4.12 8.46
C SER A 182 -12.43 -5.39 8.72
N THR A 183 -11.12 -5.26 8.94
CA THR A 183 -10.26 -6.37 9.37
C THR A 183 -10.40 -6.63 10.87
N VAL A 184 -9.84 -7.74 11.35
CA VAL A 184 -9.91 -8.15 12.76
C VAL A 184 -8.52 -8.18 13.36
N GLU A 185 -8.36 -7.61 14.56
CA GLU A 185 -7.08 -7.60 15.27
C GLU A 185 -6.58 -9.01 15.58
N GLY A 186 -5.28 -9.21 15.43
CA GLY A 186 -4.62 -10.49 15.72
C GLY A 186 -4.89 -11.58 14.70
N ARG A 187 -5.64 -11.29 13.62
CA ARG A 187 -5.90 -12.23 12.53
C ARG A 187 -5.47 -11.66 11.19
N GLU A 188 -4.69 -12.45 10.46
CA GLU A 188 -4.19 -12.09 9.15
C GLU A 188 -5.33 -11.96 8.12
N THR A 189 -5.25 -10.93 7.28
CA THR A 189 -6.14 -10.77 6.13
C THR A 189 -5.71 -11.73 5.03
N VAL A 190 -6.61 -12.59 4.59
CA VAL A 190 -6.41 -13.50 3.45
C VAL A 190 -7.32 -13.00 2.33
N PHE A 191 -6.72 -12.43 1.28
CA PHE A 191 -7.48 -11.83 0.19
C PHE A 191 -8.23 -12.91 -0.61
N ASN A 192 -9.52 -12.68 -0.85
CA ASN A 192 -10.34 -13.58 -1.68
C ASN A 192 -9.86 -13.61 -3.14
N ASN A 193 -9.39 -12.46 -3.65
CA ASN A 193 -8.88 -12.32 -5.01
C ASN A 193 -7.42 -11.82 -4.98
N PRO A 194 -6.43 -12.67 -4.66
CA PRO A 194 -5.05 -12.25 -4.43
C PRO A 194 -4.25 -12.01 -5.73
N GLY A 195 -4.82 -12.33 -6.90
CA GLY A 195 -4.10 -12.32 -8.17
C GLY A 195 -3.22 -13.56 -8.35
N VAL A 196 -2.29 -13.50 -9.32
CA VAL A 196 -1.47 -14.66 -9.73
C VAL A 196 -0.08 -14.71 -9.06
N ASP A 197 0.41 -13.59 -8.54
CA ASP A 197 1.69 -13.51 -7.82
C ASP A 197 1.41 -13.32 -6.33
N VAL A 198 1.56 -14.42 -5.57
CA VAL A 198 1.26 -14.48 -4.15
C VAL A 198 2.44 -15.04 -3.39
N VAL A 199 2.85 -14.34 -2.35
CA VAL A 199 3.78 -14.87 -1.34
C VAL A 199 3.08 -14.95 0.00
N TYR A 200 3.42 -15.98 0.76
CA TYR A 200 2.82 -16.29 2.05
C TYR A 200 3.84 -16.11 3.17
N GLY A 201 3.39 -15.59 4.30
CA GLY A 201 4.20 -15.41 5.49
C GLY A 201 3.35 -15.45 6.76
N GLY A 202 3.99 -15.19 7.91
CA GLY A 202 3.32 -15.22 9.20
C GLY A 202 2.63 -16.57 9.43
N LYS A 203 1.31 -16.55 9.64
CA LYS A 203 0.47 -17.75 9.84
C LYS A 203 -0.38 -18.13 8.61
N VAL A 204 -0.25 -17.41 7.50
CA VAL A 204 -1.04 -17.67 6.29
C VAL A 204 -0.33 -18.70 5.42
N THR A 205 -1.10 -19.60 4.82
CA THR A 205 -0.63 -20.64 3.91
C THR A 205 -1.48 -20.63 2.63
N PRO A 206 -1.05 -21.29 1.53
CA PRO A 206 -1.85 -21.39 0.32
C PRO A 206 -3.25 -21.99 0.50
N GLY A 207 -3.47 -22.79 1.54
CA GLY A 207 -4.78 -23.37 1.87
C GLY A 207 -5.60 -22.57 2.87
N SER A 208 -5.09 -21.42 3.35
CA SER A 208 -5.84 -20.59 4.29
C SER A 208 -7.09 -20.01 3.61
N PRO A 209 -8.28 -20.11 4.22
CA PRO A 209 -9.49 -19.57 3.62
C PRO A 209 -9.45 -18.03 3.63
N PRO A 210 -10.09 -17.38 2.64
CA PRO A 210 -10.26 -15.92 2.62
C PRO A 210 -10.85 -15.39 3.95
N PHE A 211 -10.34 -14.26 4.40
CA PHE A 211 -10.75 -13.63 5.65
C PHE A 211 -10.28 -12.17 5.74
N PRO A 212 -11.07 -11.24 6.32
CA PRO A 212 -12.49 -11.37 6.61
C PRO A 212 -13.29 -11.59 5.33
N ASN A 213 -14.54 -12.06 5.47
CA ASN A 213 -15.42 -12.20 4.31
C ASN A 213 -16.01 -10.82 3.95
N CYS A 214 -15.23 -10.12 3.14
CA CYS A 214 -15.63 -9.02 2.29
C CYS A 214 -14.88 -9.18 0.95
#